data_AF-A0A8D0HIM2-F1
#
_entry.id   AF-A0A8D0HIM2-F1
#
_cell.length_a   1.000
_cell.length_b   1.000
_cell.length_c   1.000
_cell.angle_alpha   90.00
_cell.angle_beta   90.00
_cell.angle_gamma   90.00
#
_symmetry.space_group_name_H-M   'P 1'
#
loop_
_entity.id
_entity.type
_entity.pdbx_description
1 polymer ?
#
loop_
_entity_poly.entity_id
_entity_poly.type
_entity_poly.pdbx_seq_one_letter_code
_entity_poly.pdbx_strand_id
1 'polypeptide(L)'
;MQWLWNQDASRDLLLAVHPPNYIVLWNADTGTKLWKKSYAENILSFSFDPFDPSRLTLLTSEGIVFISDFSPSKAPASSGKKVYISSPHSSPVHNKLVASTGAKKALDKVKILITNEKPSAESVTLNDCLQLSYLPSKRNYMLLLYPREILILDLEVNQTVGVITIERTGVPFLQVTS
;
A
#
# COMPACT_ATOMS: atom_id res chain seq x y z
N MET A 1 8.81 7.30 -7.08
CA MET A 1 8.33 8.42 -7.94
C MET A 1 7.46 7.87 -9.05
N GLN A 2 6.48 8.61 -9.57
CA GLN A 2 5.58 8.15 -10.64
C GLN A 2 5.10 9.33 -11.49
N TRP A 3 5.12 9.15 -12.82
CA TRP A 3 4.59 10.11 -13.79
C TRP A 3 3.06 10.09 -13.85
N LEU A 4 2.46 11.26 -14.06
CA LEU A 4 1.03 11.36 -14.33
C LEU A 4 0.79 11.03 -15.81
N TRP A 5 0.07 9.95 -16.08
CA TRP A 5 -0.19 9.44 -17.43
C TRP A 5 -1.51 9.97 -18.03
N ASN A 6 -2.38 10.55 -17.20
CA ASN A 6 -3.77 10.90 -17.52
C ASN A 6 -3.98 12.40 -17.83
N GLN A 7 -2.99 13.07 -18.42
CA GLN A 7 -3.09 14.50 -18.71
C GLN A 7 -2.83 14.75 -20.19
N ASP A 8 -3.86 15.25 -20.89
CA ASP A 8 -3.74 15.70 -22.28
C ASP A 8 -2.88 16.96 -22.41
N ALA A 9 -2.77 17.76 -21.33
CA ALA A 9 -2.16 19.08 -21.35
C ALA A 9 -0.70 19.15 -20.83
N SER A 10 -0.24 18.19 -20.03
CA SER A 10 1.15 18.15 -19.56
C SER A 10 1.61 16.73 -19.25
N ARG A 11 2.44 16.17 -20.13
CA ARG A 11 3.00 14.81 -19.99
C ARG A 11 4.16 14.73 -18.99
N ASP A 12 4.65 15.89 -18.55
CA ASP A 12 5.89 16.01 -17.78
C ASP A 12 5.64 16.24 -16.28
N LEU A 13 4.47 15.86 -15.78
CA LEU A 13 4.18 15.96 -14.34
C LEU A 13 4.68 14.72 -13.60
N LEU A 14 5.55 14.95 -12.61
CA LEU A 14 6.14 13.91 -11.78
C LEU A 14 5.71 14.09 -10.32
N LEU A 15 5.06 13.07 -9.76
CA LEU A 15 4.86 12.98 -8.32
C LEU A 15 6.00 12.16 -7.69
N ALA A 16 6.62 12.71 -6.67
CA ALA A 16 7.68 12.03 -5.93
C ALA A 16 7.41 12.06 -4.43
N VAL A 17 7.73 10.95 -3.75
CA VAL A 17 7.90 10.94 -2.30
C VAL A 17 9.26 11.52 -2.02
N HIS A 18 9.31 12.42 -1.05
CA HIS A 18 10.55 12.92 -0.51
C HIS A 18 10.58 12.53 0.97
N PRO A 19 11.51 11.66 1.37
CA PRO A 19 11.58 11.20 2.74
C PRO A 19 11.74 12.36 3.75
N PRO A 20 11.19 12.22 4.96
CA PRO A 20 10.45 11.04 5.43
C PRO A 20 8.98 11.04 5.03
N ASN A 21 8.30 12.18 4.95
CA ASN A 21 6.85 12.21 5.10
C ASN A 21 6.12 13.19 4.19
N TYR A 22 6.70 13.58 3.06
CA TYR A 22 6.01 14.49 2.15
C TYR A 22 6.09 14.04 0.69
N ILE A 23 5.08 14.44 -0.07
CA ILE A 23 5.05 14.28 -1.52
C ILE A 23 5.16 15.65 -2.18
N VAL A 24 5.77 15.66 -3.36
CA VAL A 24 5.98 16.86 -4.16
C VAL A 24 5.58 16.57 -5.59
N LEU A 25 4.73 17.44 -6.15
CA LEU A 25 4.43 17.43 -7.58
C LEU A 25 5.35 18.42 -8.29
N TRP A 26 6.03 17.93 -9.32
CA TRP A 26 6.93 18.69 -10.16
C TRP A 26 6.37 18.79 -11.56
N ASN A 27 6.59 19.93 -12.19
CA ASN A 27 6.66 20.01 -13.64
C ASN A 27 8.13 19.76 -14.01
N ALA A 28 8.39 18.61 -14.63
CA ALA A 28 9.73 18.17 -14.98
C ALA A 28 10.29 18.86 -16.24
N ASP A 29 9.43 19.36 -17.11
CA ASP A 29 9.84 20.14 -18.29
C ASP A 29 10.44 21.48 -17.87
N THR A 30 9.75 22.19 -16.97
CA THR A 30 10.23 23.48 -16.44
C THR A 30 11.17 23.36 -15.25
N GLY A 31 11.28 22.17 -14.65
CA GLY A 31 12.00 21.93 -13.40
C GLY A 31 11.38 22.60 -12.17
N THR A 32 10.11 23.04 -12.25
CA THR A 32 9.45 23.78 -11.16
C THR A 32 8.63 22.88 -10.25
N LYS A 33 8.70 23.12 -8.94
CA LYS A 33 7.78 22.53 -7.96
C LYS A 33 6.42 23.20 -8.06
N LEU A 34 5.38 22.41 -8.36
CA LEU A 34 3.99 22.91 -8.40
C LEU A 34 3.41 23.04 -6.99
N TRP A 35 3.51 21.97 -6.20
CA TRP A 35 3.08 21.98 -4.80
C TRP A 35 3.72 20.87 -3.97
N LYS A 36 3.61 20.99 -2.64
CA LYS A 36 4.07 20.02 -1.65
C LYS A 36 2.96 19.73 -0.65
N LYS A 37 2.83 18.47 -0.22
CA LYS A 37 1.96 18.04 0.88
C LYS A 37 2.76 17.21 1.88
N SER A 38 2.73 17.61 3.14
CA SER A 38 3.31 16.84 4.26
C SER A 38 2.24 15.97 4.92
N TYR A 39 2.66 14.79 5.38
CA TYR A 39 1.88 13.83 6.15
C TYR A 39 2.51 13.62 7.51
N ALA A 40 1.75 13.11 8.48
CA ALA A 40 2.26 12.88 9.83
C ALA A 40 3.28 11.73 9.89
N GLU A 41 3.16 10.76 8.99
CA GLU A 41 3.87 9.47 9.04
C GLU A 41 4.90 9.34 7.91
N ASN A 42 5.90 8.49 8.12
CA ASN A 42 6.89 8.16 7.09
C ASN A 42 6.18 7.48 5.91
N ILE A 43 6.41 7.97 4.68
CA ILE A 43 5.82 7.44 3.46
C ILE A 43 6.80 6.45 2.84
N LEU A 44 6.38 5.19 2.74
CA LEU A 44 7.20 4.10 2.20
C LEU A 44 7.01 3.98 0.69
N SER A 45 5.79 4.13 0.22
CA SER A 45 5.42 3.98 -1.19
C SER A 45 4.09 4.65 -1.51
N PHE A 46 3.75 4.78 -2.78
CA PHE A 46 2.44 5.23 -3.23
C PHE A 46 2.07 4.63 -4.59
N SER A 47 0.78 4.69 -4.93
CA SER A 47 0.28 4.29 -6.24
C SER A 47 -0.98 5.09 -6.61
N PHE A 48 -1.07 5.51 -7.87
CA PHE A 48 -2.29 6.09 -8.45
C PHE A 48 -3.33 5.01 -8.76
N ASP A 49 -4.60 5.33 -8.58
CA ASP A 49 -5.68 4.49 -9.09
C ASP A 49 -5.71 4.56 -10.64
N PRO A 50 -5.55 3.42 -11.35
CA PRO A 50 -5.52 3.40 -12.81
C PRO A 50 -6.88 3.73 -13.44
N PHE A 51 -7.95 3.83 -12.64
CA PHE A 51 -9.30 4.06 -13.14
C PHE A 51 -9.94 5.37 -12.66
N ASP A 52 -9.26 6.10 -11.76
CA ASP A 52 -9.70 7.40 -11.25
C ASP A 52 -8.48 8.28 -10.93
N PRO A 53 -8.14 9.27 -11.78
CA PRO A 53 -6.96 10.11 -11.59
C PRO A 53 -7.03 11.01 -10.35
N SER A 54 -8.20 11.16 -9.71
CA SER A 54 -8.35 11.90 -8.45
C SER A 54 -7.95 11.08 -7.21
N ARG A 55 -7.68 9.79 -7.39
CA ARG A 55 -7.37 8.86 -6.31
C ARG A 55 -5.90 8.45 -6.30
N LEU A 56 -5.34 8.47 -5.10
CA LEU A 56 -3.97 8.11 -4.81
C LEU A 56 -3.94 7.36 -3.48
N THR A 57 -3.11 6.34 -3.36
CA THR A 57 -2.94 5.61 -2.11
C THR A 57 -1.50 5.67 -1.66
N LEU A 58 -1.28 6.00 -0.38
CA LEU A 58 0.03 6.01 0.26
C LEU A 58 0.16 4.80 1.18
N LEU A 59 1.33 4.16 1.13
CA LEU A 59 1.80 3.24 2.16
C LEU A 59 2.64 4.03 3.15
N THR A 60 2.25 4.05 4.41
CA THR A 60 3.00 4.70 5.49
C THR A 60 3.56 3.67 6.45
N SER A 61 4.45 4.09 7.36
CA SER A 61 4.99 3.25 8.42
C SER A 61 3.94 2.72 9.40
N GLU A 62 2.74 3.31 9.43
CA GLU A 62 1.68 2.89 10.36
C GLU A 62 0.45 2.31 9.66
N GLY A 63 0.26 2.54 8.35
CA GLY A 63 -1.03 2.30 7.70
C GLY A 63 -1.02 2.50 6.20
N ILE A 64 -2.20 2.33 5.61
CA ILE A 64 -2.48 2.73 4.23
C ILE A 64 -3.38 3.96 4.27
N VAL A 65 -3.07 4.98 3.50
CA VAL A 65 -3.83 6.23 3.44
C VAL A 65 -4.41 6.41 2.05
N PHE A 66 -5.74 6.40 1.95
CA PHE A 66 -6.48 6.68 0.71
C PHE A 66 -6.73 8.18 0.56
N ILE A 67 -6.30 8.75 -0.55
CA ILE A 67 -6.52 10.14 -0.96
C ILE A 67 -7.51 10.11 -2.13
N SER A 68 -8.52 10.97 -2.08
CA SER A 68 -9.62 11.02 -3.08
C SER A 68 -9.81 12.41 -3.70
N ASP A 69 -8.96 13.36 -3.32
CA ASP A 69 -8.98 14.76 -3.77
C ASP A 69 -7.66 15.16 -4.45
N PHE A 70 -6.94 14.21 -5.05
CA PHE A 70 -5.71 14.52 -5.78
C PHE A 70 -6.01 15.39 -7.01
N SER A 71 -5.20 16.44 -7.19
CA SER A 71 -5.26 17.30 -8.36
C SER A 71 -3.87 17.84 -8.73
N PRO A 72 -3.52 17.97 -10.01
CA PRO A 72 -2.33 18.69 -10.43
C PRO A 72 -2.33 20.17 -10.01
N SER A 73 -3.50 20.81 -9.99
CA SER A 73 -3.62 22.26 -9.77
C SER A 73 -3.44 22.70 -8.32
N LYS A 74 -3.61 21.80 -7.36
CA LYS A 74 -3.48 22.09 -5.93
C LYS A 74 -3.16 20.83 -5.14
N ALA A 75 -2.41 20.98 -4.06
CA ALA A 75 -2.16 19.89 -3.12
C ALA A 75 -3.48 19.34 -2.54
N PRO A 76 -3.54 18.04 -2.21
CA PRO A 76 -4.67 17.45 -1.49
C PRO A 76 -4.99 18.24 -0.21
N ALA A 77 -6.26 18.58 -0.02
CA ALA A 77 -6.69 19.34 1.16
C ALA A 77 -6.77 18.40 2.37
N SER A 78 -7.37 17.22 2.18
CA SER A 78 -7.49 16.19 3.21
C SER A 78 -6.13 15.55 3.57
N SER A 79 -6.06 14.94 4.75
CA SER A 79 -4.97 14.02 5.13
C SER A 79 -5.21 12.61 4.60
N GLY A 80 -6.36 12.35 3.97
CA GLY A 80 -6.78 11.04 3.47
C GLY A 80 -7.46 10.19 4.55
N LYS A 81 -8.07 9.09 4.11
CA LYS A 81 -8.66 8.07 4.99
C LYS A 81 -7.59 7.03 5.30
N LYS A 82 -7.15 6.98 6.55
CA LYS A 82 -6.20 5.97 7.02
C LYS A 82 -6.92 4.66 7.36
N VAL A 83 -6.29 3.56 6.98
CA VAL A 83 -6.70 2.20 7.34
C VAL A 83 -5.50 1.37 7.76
N TYR A 84 -5.78 0.29 8.47
CA TYR A 84 -4.80 -0.67 8.95
C TYR A 84 -5.10 -2.05 8.40
N ILE A 85 -4.03 -2.82 8.22
CA ILE A 85 -4.08 -4.19 7.75
C ILE A 85 -3.61 -5.06 8.90
N SER A 86 -4.52 -5.89 9.37
CA SER A 86 -4.26 -6.92 10.37
C SER A 86 -3.97 -8.23 9.63
N SER A 87 -2.87 -8.93 9.93
CA SER A 87 -2.72 -10.30 9.43
C SER A 87 -3.09 -11.35 10.47
N PRO A 88 -3.62 -12.50 10.02
CA PRO A 88 -3.92 -13.63 10.90
C PRO A 88 -2.66 -14.34 11.43
N HIS A 89 -1.45 -13.86 11.12
CA HIS A 89 -0.19 -14.46 11.60
C HIS A 89 0.18 -14.11 13.05
N SER A 90 -0.59 -13.27 13.76
CA SER A 90 -0.43 -13.08 15.21
C SER A 90 -0.98 -14.29 15.99
N SER A 91 -0.35 -15.45 15.86
CA SER A 91 -0.49 -16.52 16.85
C SER A 91 0.52 -16.22 17.97
N PRO A 92 0.11 -16.13 19.25
CA PRO A 92 1.06 -16.02 20.35
C PRO A 92 1.90 -17.29 20.36
N VAL A 93 3.19 -17.16 20.03
CA VAL A 93 4.16 -18.26 20.12
C VAL A 93 4.49 -18.50 21.60
N HIS A 94 3.52 -19.03 22.35
CA HIS A 94 3.77 -19.81 23.55
C HIS A 94 2.53 -20.65 23.89
N ASN A 95 2.39 -21.83 23.30
CA ASN A 95 2.29 -23.08 24.05
C ASN A 95 1.99 -24.30 23.16
N LYS A 96 2.84 -25.31 23.34
CA LYS A 96 2.67 -26.76 23.16
C LYS A 96 2.07 -27.31 21.87
N LEU A 97 2.96 -28.00 21.15
CA LEU A 97 2.77 -29.28 20.45
C LEU A 97 1.42 -29.96 20.71
N VAL A 98 0.56 -29.99 19.68
CA VAL A 98 -0.32 -31.15 19.42
C VAL A 98 -0.32 -31.41 17.92
N ALA A 99 0.20 -32.58 17.55
CA ALA A 99 0.17 -33.09 16.19
C ALA A 99 -1.28 -33.33 15.77
N SER A 100 -1.69 -32.74 14.64
CA SER A 100 -2.88 -33.20 13.91
C SER A 100 -2.58 -33.18 12.41
N THR A 101 -2.79 -34.36 11.85
CA THR A 101 -2.64 -34.79 10.47
C THR A 101 -3.60 -34.06 9.51
N GLY A 102 -3.17 -33.92 8.26
CA GLY A 102 -4.06 -33.94 7.09
C GLY A 102 -4.81 -32.65 6.71
N ALA A 103 -4.25 -31.94 5.73
CA ALA A 103 -4.97 -31.38 4.58
C ALA A 103 -6.12 -30.35 4.77
N LYS A 104 -6.22 -29.60 5.89
CA LYS A 104 -7.24 -28.53 6.03
C LYS A 104 -6.77 -27.13 6.46
N LYS A 105 -5.46 -26.85 6.54
CA LYS A 105 -4.94 -25.56 7.08
C LYS A 105 -4.70 -24.43 6.06
N ALA A 106 -5.17 -24.56 4.82
CA ALA A 106 -4.90 -23.59 3.76
C ALA A 106 -6.01 -22.52 3.57
N LEU A 107 -7.27 -22.79 3.96
CA LEU A 107 -8.39 -21.86 3.71
C LEU A 107 -8.73 -20.92 4.88
N ASP A 108 -8.44 -21.29 6.14
CA ASP A 108 -8.78 -20.46 7.32
C ASP A 108 -7.86 -19.23 7.52
N LYS A 109 -7.00 -18.92 6.55
CA LYS A 109 -5.89 -17.97 6.68
C LYS A 109 -6.12 -16.59 6.06
N VAL A 110 -7.33 -16.26 5.63
CA VAL A 110 -7.55 -15.09 4.76
C VAL A 110 -8.69 -14.20 5.26
N LYS A 111 -8.53 -13.65 6.46
CA LYS A 111 -9.32 -12.47 6.87
C LYS A 111 -8.39 -11.38 7.37
N ILE A 112 -7.62 -10.87 6.43
CA ILE A 112 -7.01 -9.56 6.58
C ILE A 112 -8.15 -8.57 6.41
N LEU A 113 -8.51 -7.93 7.52
CA LEU A 113 -9.56 -6.91 7.54
C LEU A 113 -8.89 -5.55 7.47
N ILE A 114 -9.31 -4.77 6.47
CA ILE A 114 -9.01 -3.34 6.44
C ILE A 114 -9.90 -2.67 7.50
N THR A 115 -9.29 -2.17 8.57
CA THR A 115 -9.99 -1.48 9.66
C THR A 115 -9.57 -0.02 9.74
N ASN A 116 -10.48 0.86 10.18
CA ASN A 116 -10.17 2.26 10.46
C ASN A 116 -9.57 2.44 11.87
N GLU A 117 -9.78 1.47 12.76
CA GLU A 117 -9.31 1.51 14.14
C GLU A 117 -7.85 1.06 14.21
N LYS A 118 -7.01 1.77 14.97
CA LYS A 118 -5.62 1.36 15.20
C LYS A 118 -5.62 0.02 15.95
N PRO A 119 -5.10 -1.07 15.36
CA PRO A 119 -5.04 -2.36 16.05
C PRO A 119 -4.08 -2.30 17.25
N SER A 120 -4.28 -3.18 18.24
CA SER A 120 -3.26 -3.42 19.27
C SER A 120 -1.92 -3.80 18.61
N ALA A 121 -0.81 -3.32 19.17
CA ALA A 121 0.53 -3.31 18.56
C ALA A 121 1.02 -4.68 18.04
N GLU A 122 0.44 -5.78 18.53
CA GLU A 122 0.80 -7.15 18.15
C GLU A 122 0.19 -7.65 16.82
N SER A 123 -0.69 -6.87 16.20
CA SER A 123 -1.45 -7.31 15.00
C SER A 123 -1.16 -6.51 13.72
N VAL A 124 -0.28 -5.51 13.79
CA VAL A 124 0.03 -4.65 12.63
C VAL A 124 1.10 -5.31 11.76
N THR A 125 0.66 -5.91 10.66
CA THR A 125 1.54 -6.60 9.70
C THR A 125 1.92 -5.71 8.53
N LEU A 126 1.79 -4.39 8.67
CA LEU A 126 2.25 -3.44 7.65
C LEU A 126 3.73 -3.07 7.78
N ASN A 127 4.35 -3.39 8.92
CA ASN A 127 5.75 -3.01 9.18
C ASN A 127 6.73 -3.55 8.13
N ASP A 128 6.42 -4.70 7.52
CA ASP A 128 7.25 -5.31 6.48
C ASP A 128 6.68 -5.10 5.06
N CYS A 129 5.60 -4.33 4.90
CA CYS A 129 5.07 -4.07 3.56
C CYS A 129 6.03 -3.14 2.81
N LEU A 130 6.59 -3.63 1.71
CA LEU A 130 7.60 -2.92 0.94
C LEU A 130 6.98 -1.92 -0.03
N GLN A 131 5.84 -2.28 -0.62
CA GLN A 131 5.19 -1.50 -1.66
C GLN A 131 3.72 -1.90 -1.81
N LEU A 132 2.90 -0.94 -2.27
CA LEU A 132 1.55 -1.19 -2.76
C LEU A 132 1.42 -0.79 -4.23
N SER A 133 0.50 -1.44 -4.95
CA SER A 133 0.14 -1.05 -6.32
C SER A 133 -1.27 -1.48 -6.64
N TYR A 134 -2.02 -0.65 -7.38
CA TYR A 134 -3.27 -1.08 -7.99
C TYR A 134 -3.04 -2.09 -9.12
N LEU A 135 -4.04 -2.93 -9.40
CA LEU A 135 -4.09 -3.75 -10.61
C LEU A 135 -4.59 -2.92 -11.80
N PRO A 136 -3.80 -2.74 -12.87
CA PRO A 136 -4.22 -1.96 -14.03
C PRO A 136 -5.39 -2.57 -14.82
N SER A 137 -5.58 -3.90 -14.74
CA SER A 137 -6.61 -4.62 -15.49
C SER A 137 -7.93 -4.80 -14.73
N LYS A 138 -7.97 -4.50 -13.42
CA LYS A 138 -9.16 -4.74 -12.60
C LYS A 138 -9.36 -3.64 -11.54
N ARG A 139 -10.51 -2.96 -11.61
CA ARG A 139 -10.94 -1.95 -10.63
C ARG A 139 -11.05 -2.55 -9.23
N ASN A 140 -10.82 -1.73 -8.22
CA ASN A 140 -10.96 -2.09 -6.79
C ASN A 140 -10.00 -3.19 -6.31
N TYR A 141 -8.92 -3.51 -7.05
CA TYR A 141 -7.94 -4.50 -6.62
C TYR A 141 -6.58 -3.85 -6.39
N MET A 142 -5.94 -4.22 -5.29
CA MET A 142 -4.63 -3.74 -4.90
C MET A 142 -3.73 -4.89 -4.50
N LEU A 143 -2.46 -4.81 -4.88
CA LEU A 143 -1.40 -5.71 -4.47
C LEU A 143 -0.60 -5.09 -3.33
N LEU A 144 -0.28 -5.89 -2.33
CA LEU A 144 0.68 -5.56 -1.29
C LEU A 144 1.87 -6.48 -1.39
N LEU A 145 3.04 -5.87 -1.55
CA LEU A 145 4.30 -6.58 -1.68
C LEU A 145 4.96 -6.70 -0.31
N TYR A 146 5.24 -7.93 0.10
CA TYR A 146 6.03 -8.27 1.27
C TYR A 146 7.31 -8.99 0.84
N PRO A 147 8.32 -9.09 1.71
CA PRO A 147 9.58 -9.76 1.38
C PRO A 147 9.43 -11.18 0.83
N ARG A 148 8.38 -11.92 1.24
CA ARG A 148 8.18 -13.33 0.87
C ARG A 148 6.77 -13.67 0.38
N GLU A 149 5.92 -12.68 0.18
CA GLU A 149 4.57 -12.91 -0.32
C GLU A 149 4.00 -11.66 -1.00
N ILE A 150 2.96 -11.87 -1.81
CA ILE A 150 2.15 -10.82 -2.39
C ILE A 150 0.71 -11.07 -1.98
N LEU A 151 0.09 -10.10 -1.32
CA LEU A 151 -1.34 -10.15 -0.99
C LEU A 151 -2.13 -9.48 -2.09
N ILE A 152 -3.26 -10.08 -2.46
CA ILE A 152 -4.24 -9.51 -3.39
C ILE A 152 -5.44 -9.08 -2.55
N LEU A 153 -5.69 -7.78 -2.51
CA LEU A 153 -6.80 -7.16 -1.81
C LEU A 153 -7.92 -6.81 -2.78
N ASP A 154 -9.15 -7.14 -2.40
CA ASP A 154 -10.35 -6.57 -2.97
C ASP A 154 -10.82 -5.42 -2.06
N LEU A 155 -10.76 -4.19 -2.59
CA LEU A 155 -11.09 -2.95 -1.90
C LEU A 155 -12.60 -2.71 -1.79
N GLU A 156 -13.41 -3.40 -2.59
CA GLU A 156 -14.87 -3.26 -2.53
C GLU A 156 -15.41 -3.94 -1.27
N VAL A 157 -14.93 -5.16 -1.01
CA VAL A 157 -15.26 -5.92 0.21
C VAL A 157 -14.24 -5.76 1.34
N ASN A 158 -13.14 -5.02 1.09
CA ASN A 158 -12.08 -4.71 2.05
C ASN A 158 -11.41 -5.96 2.66
N GLN A 159 -11.14 -6.97 1.83
CA GLN A 159 -10.59 -8.26 2.24
C GLN A 159 -9.48 -8.75 1.31
N THR A 160 -8.56 -9.55 1.86
CA THR A 160 -7.64 -10.34 1.03
C THR A 160 -8.41 -11.44 0.31
N VAL A 161 -8.19 -11.55 -1.00
CA VAL A 161 -8.81 -12.57 -1.86
C VAL A 161 -7.79 -13.54 -2.45
N GLY A 162 -6.49 -13.27 -2.27
CA GLY A 162 -5.42 -14.18 -2.69
C GLY A 162 -4.09 -13.87 -2.03
N VAL A 163 -3.24 -14.88 -1.95
CA VAL A 163 -1.86 -14.78 -1.44
C VAL A 163 -0.96 -15.58 -2.38
N ILE A 164 0.11 -14.94 -2.85
CA ILE A 164 1.16 -15.58 -3.64
C ILE A 164 2.41 -15.65 -2.75
N THR A 165 2.80 -16.83 -2.33
CA THR A 165 3.99 -17.04 -1.49
C THR A 165 5.23 -17.29 -2.35
N ILE A 166 6.36 -16.76 -1.93
CA ILE A 166 7.67 -17.02 -2.54
C ILE A 166 8.38 -18.11 -1.74
N GLU A 167 9.05 -19.04 -2.42
CA GLU A 167 9.81 -20.09 -1.77
C GLU A 167 10.88 -19.55 -0.81
N ARG A 168 11.07 -20.25 0.31
CA ARG A 168 11.99 -19.81 1.37
C ARG A 168 13.46 -19.82 0.95
N THR A 169 13.81 -20.68 0.01
CA THR A 169 15.15 -20.87 -0.56
C THR A 169 15.56 -19.72 -1.48
N GLY A 170 14.60 -18.95 -2.01
CA GLY A 170 14.86 -17.76 -2.80
C GLY A 170 15.24 -16.54 -1.95
N VAL A 171 15.92 -15.59 -2.58
CA VAL A 171 16.15 -14.25 -2.01
C VAL A 171 14.81 -13.52 -1.84
N PRO A 172 14.57 -12.87 -0.69
CA PRO A 172 13.35 -12.09 -0.51
C PRO A 172 13.35 -10.85 -1.42
N PHE A 173 12.16 -10.29 -1.66
CA PHE A 173 12.07 -8.95 -2.24
C PHE A 173 12.72 -7.93 -1.30
N LEU A 174 13.40 -6.97 -1.90
CA LEU A 174 14.01 -5.83 -1.22
C LEU A 174 13.38 -4.55 -1.75
N GLN A 175 13.16 -3.58 -0.87
CA GLN A 175 12.68 -2.27 -1.29
C GLN A 175 13.81 -1.51 -1.99
N VAL A 176 13.53 -1.01 -3.19
CA VAL A 176 14.44 -0.10 -3.91
C VAL A 176 14.12 1.33 -3.49
N THR A 177 14.97 1.92 -2.65
CA THR A 177 14.87 3.35 -2.31
C THR A 177 15.59 4.16 -3.39
N SER A 178 14.81 4.84 -4.25
CA SER A 178 15.31 5.80 -5.23
C SER A 178 15.46 7.19 -4.63
#